data_AF-N6UIA6-F1
#
_entry.id   AF-N6UIA6-F1
#
_cell.length_a   1.000
_cell.length_b   1.000
_cell.length_c   1.000
_cell.angle_alpha   90.00
_cell.angle_beta   90.00
_cell.angle_gamma   90.00
#
_symmetry.space_group_name_H-M   'P 1'
#
loop_
_entity.id
_entity.type
_entity.pdbx_description
1 polymer ?
#
loop_
_entity_poly.entity_id
_entity_poly.type
_entity_poly.pdbx_seq_one_letter_code
_entity_poly.pdbx_strand_id
1 'polypeptide(L)'
;MEKVQEVYDKVQNVGFVGKALVEKLLRSCPKVDAIFILMRPKKGIQVEQRLKELLKNPVFNRIRDKDPDAFEKVKVIPGDVALPNLGLCEEDRKFLVDNIDIVFHSAATVKFNENLKTAVILNTLGTKKILELCQNMKKLKSCVHVSTAFSNSDKRVVEEKVYKPTYDAHAVINLIENLPDEVDKHPNTYTFAKALAEQLVLEYSHEIPTAIVRPSIITAAWKEPYPGWVDNLSGITGIVMECGRGTIKSIICNERCRMDLVPVDIVVNTLITSAWHTVAHKSNSLRVYNCTSGRLNPVTWKQFGEFTHKHSYQWPSKYVTWYPEFSYTTNRTVHSIYTTLYHNLPSVLLDVFLYCTGKKTM
;
A
#
# COMPACT_ATOMS: atom_id res chain seq x y z
N MET A 1 -33.63 1.00 -8.14
CA MET A 1 -32.26 1.51 -8.37
C MET A 1 -31.32 0.32 -8.26
N GLU A 2 -31.18 -0.42 -9.35
CA GLU A 2 -30.16 -1.46 -9.46
C GLU A 2 -28.90 -0.82 -10.04
N LYS A 3 -27.74 -1.23 -9.52
CA LYS A 3 -26.38 -0.90 -10.00
C LYS A 3 -25.79 0.46 -9.59
N VAL A 4 -25.59 0.67 -8.29
CA VAL A 4 -24.49 1.53 -7.77
C VAL A 4 -23.57 0.77 -6.79
N GLN A 5 -23.75 -0.55 -6.64
CA GLN A 5 -22.74 -1.47 -6.09
C GLN A 5 -21.83 -2.02 -7.20
N GLU A 6 -21.52 -1.20 -8.21
CA GLU A 6 -20.62 -1.57 -9.31
C GLU A 6 -19.15 -1.37 -8.88
N VAL A 7 -18.43 -2.50 -8.79
CA VAL A 7 -17.11 -2.62 -9.44
C VAL A 7 -15.91 -1.96 -8.72
N TYR A 8 -15.68 -2.25 -7.44
CA TYR A 8 -14.35 -2.03 -6.83
C TYR A 8 -13.63 -3.27 -6.27
N ASP A 9 -14.21 -4.47 -6.43
CA ASP A 9 -13.52 -5.75 -6.17
C ASP A 9 -12.78 -6.32 -7.41
N LYS A 10 -12.47 -5.47 -8.40
CA LYS A 10 -11.80 -5.90 -9.63
C LYS A 10 -10.30 -6.12 -9.44
N VAL A 11 -9.95 -7.40 -9.23
CA VAL A 11 -8.86 -8.13 -9.92
C VAL A 11 -7.55 -7.35 -10.11
N GLN A 12 -6.87 -6.93 -9.05
CA GLN A 12 -5.47 -6.55 -9.16
C GLN A 12 -4.68 -7.12 -8.00
N ASN A 13 -3.90 -8.17 -8.28
CA ASN A 13 -2.96 -8.75 -7.32
C ASN A 13 -1.74 -7.88 -7.08
N VAL A 14 -1.41 -7.01 -8.05
CA VAL A 14 -0.28 -6.10 -7.94
C VAL A 14 -0.78 -4.78 -7.38
N GLY A 15 -0.29 -4.44 -6.20
CA GLY A 15 -0.63 -3.20 -5.52
C GLY A 15 -0.21 -1.96 -6.31
N PHE A 16 -0.74 -0.82 -5.91
CA PHE A 16 -0.50 0.48 -6.53
C PHE A 16 0.98 0.81 -6.73
N VAL A 17 1.79 0.68 -5.68
CA VAL A 17 3.26 0.87 -5.75
C VAL A 17 3.91 -0.13 -6.70
N GLY A 18 3.47 -1.39 -6.69
CA GLY A 18 4.01 -2.43 -7.57
C GLY A 18 3.80 -2.13 -9.06
N LYS A 19 2.62 -1.60 -9.44
CA LYS A 19 2.36 -1.21 -10.83
C LYS A 19 3.26 -0.05 -11.28
N ALA A 20 3.38 0.96 -10.41
CA ALA A 20 4.23 2.11 -10.63
C ALA A 20 5.71 1.71 -10.77
N LEU A 21 6.15 0.75 -9.95
CA LEU A 21 7.50 0.20 -10.01
C LEU A 21 7.75 -0.56 -11.32
N VAL A 22 6.83 -1.42 -11.76
CA VAL A 22 6.96 -2.15 -13.03
C VAL A 22 6.98 -1.17 -14.21
N GLU A 23 6.09 -0.18 -14.25
CA GLU A 23 6.11 0.88 -15.28
C GLU A 23 7.47 1.57 -15.31
N LYS A 24 7.95 2.01 -14.15
CA LYS A 24 9.20 2.76 -14.04
C LYS A 24 10.41 1.93 -14.50
N LEU A 25 10.47 0.65 -14.11
CA LEU A 25 11.54 -0.26 -14.50
C LEU A 25 11.55 -0.51 -16.02
N LEU A 26 10.40 -0.83 -16.61
CA LEU A 26 10.29 -1.02 -18.06
C LEU A 26 10.72 0.24 -18.83
N ARG A 27 10.27 1.42 -18.36
CA ARG A 27 10.54 2.69 -19.05
C ARG A 27 11.95 3.22 -18.85
N SER A 28 12.51 3.09 -17.64
CA SER A 28 13.75 3.77 -17.25
C SER A 28 14.96 2.84 -17.16
N CYS A 29 14.73 1.52 -17.17
CA CYS A 29 15.78 0.51 -17.07
C CYS A 29 15.70 -0.46 -18.25
N PRO A 30 15.94 0.00 -19.50
CA PRO A 30 15.77 -0.83 -20.70
C PRO A 30 16.70 -2.05 -20.74
N LYS A 31 17.80 -2.03 -19.97
CA LYS A 31 18.75 -3.14 -19.81
C LYS A 31 18.30 -4.21 -18.81
N VAL A 32 17.13 -4.07 -18.18
CA VAL A 32 16.56 -5.17 -17.38
C VAL A 32 16.17 -6.29 -18.33
N ASP A 33 16.68 -7.50 -18.06
CA ASP A 33 16.43 -8.69 -18.88
C ASP A 33 15.00 -9.20 -18.70
N ALA A 34 14.55 -9.32 -17.45
CA ALA A 34 13.20 -9.76 -17.11
C ALA A 34 12.74 -9.20 -15.75
N ILE A 35 11.42 -9.03 -15.61
CA ILE A 35 10.75 -8.63 -14.38
C ILE A 35 9.76 -9.75 -14.01
N PHE A 36 10.00 -10.41 -12.87
CA PHE A 36 9.14 -11.47 -12.37
C PHE A 36 8.18 -10.93 -11.31
N ILE A 37 6.89 -11.16 -11.50
CA ILE A 37 5.83 -10.76 -10.56
C ILE A 37 5.30 -12.01 -9.86
N LEU A 38 5.54 -12.12 -8.55
CA LEU A 38 4.86 -13.12 -7.72
C LEU A 38 3.38 -12.77 -7.61
N MET A 39 2.50 -13.65 -8.11
CA MET A 39 1.08 -13.36 -8.27
C MET A 39 0.21 -14.47 -7.68
N ARG A 40 -0.66 -14.11 -6.74
CA ARG A 40 -1.60 -15.06 -6.12
C ARG A 40 -2.52 -15.74 -7.15
N PRO A 41 -2.64 -17.08 -7.16
CA PRO A 41 -3.65 -17.75 -7.96
C PRO A 41 -5.07 -17.26 -7.61
N LYS A 42 -6.00 -17.29 -8.56
CA LYS A 42 -7.43 -17.05 -8.31
C LYS A 42 -8.24 -18.17 -8.93
N LYS A 43 -9.22 -18.70 -8.20
CA LYS A 43 -10.07 -19.80 -8.67
C LYS A 43 -10.67 -19.46 -10.03
N GLY A 44 -10.44 -20.32 -11.02
CA GLY A 44 -10.97 -20.18 -12.38
C GLY A 44 -10.26 -19.15 -13.27
N ILE A 45 -9.15 -18.54 -12.85
CA ILE A 45 -8.38 -17.59 -13.68
C ILE A 45 -6.88 -17.93 -13.63
N GLN A 46 -6.31 -18.24 -14.79
CA GLN A 46 -4.86 -18.46 -14.95
C GLN A 46 -4.06 -17.18 -14.65
N VAL A 47 -2.87 -17.31 -14.08
CA VAL A 47 -2.05 -16.16 -13.67
C VAL A 47 -1.56 -15.33 -14.87
N GLU A 48 -1.37 -15.97 -16.02
CA GLU A 48 -1.02 -15.36 -17.31
C GLU A 48 -2.14 -14.45 -17.81
N GLN A 49 -3.40 -14.88 -17.68
CA GLN A 49 -4.55 -14.05 -18.00
C GLN A 49 -4.62 -12.83 -17.10
N ARG A 50 -4.30 -12.99 -15.81
CA ARG A 50 -4.26 -11.87 -14.86
C ARG A 50 -3.12 -10.89 -15.16
N LEU A 51 -1.97 -11.39 -15.62
CA LEU A 51 -0.90 -10.54 -16.10
C LEU A 51 -1.34 -9.74 -17.33
N LYS A 52 -2.02 -10.36 -18.31
CA LYS A 52 -2.57 -9.63 -19.47
C LYS A 52 -3.52 -8.51 -19.03
N GLU A 53 -4.40 -8.77 -18.08
CA GLU A 53 -5.31 -7.74 -17.52
C GLU A 53 -4.55 -6.64 -16.77
N LEU A 54 -3.48 -6.98 -16.04
CA LEU A 54 -2.62 -5.99 -15.38
C LEU A 54 -2.00 -5.03 -16.40
N LEU A 55 -1.46 -5.54 -17.49
CA LEU A 55 -0.77 -4.76 -18.52
C LEU A 55 -1.72 -3.89 -19.38
N LYS A 56 -3.03 -4.14 -19.31
CA LYS A 56 -4.06 -3.25 -19.88
C LYS A 56 -4.26 -1.97 -19.06
N ASN A 57 -3.77 -1.90 -17.82
CA ASN A 57 -3.94 -0.73 -16.98
C ASN A 57 -3.40 0.54 -17.68
N PRO A 58 -4.10 1.69 -17.62
CA PRO A 58 -3.68 2.93 -18.25
C PRO A 58 -2.29 3.44 -17.83
N VAL A 59 -1.81 3.03 -16.66
CA VAL A 59 -0.43 3.31 -16.19
C VAL A 59 0.62 2.91 -17.23
N PHE A 60 0.35 1.85 -18.01
CA PHE A 60 1.26 1.31 -19.01
C PHE A 60 1.06 1.88 -20.43
N ASN A 61 0.13 2.82 -20.63
CA ASN A 61 -0.17 3.37 -21.98
C ASN A 61 1.09 3.93 -22.65
N ARG A 62 1.88 4.72 -21.91
CA ARG A 62 3.13 5.30 -22.43
C ARG A 62 4.11 4.24 -22.93
N ILE A 63 4.20 3.09 -22.27
CA ILE A 63 5.08 1.98 -22.69
C ILE A 63 4.47 1.33 -23.92
N ARG A 64 3.17 1.03 -23.90
CA ARG A 64 2.45 0.43 -25.03
C ARG A 64 2.59 1.22 -26.33
N ASP A 65 2.61 2.55 -26.22
CA ASP A 65 2.72 3.45 -27.37
C ASP A 65 4.17 3.59 -27.88
N LYS A 66 5.19 3.38 -27.03
CA LYS A 66 6.60 3.65 -27.35
C LYS A 66 7.45 2.41 -27.58
N ASP A 67 7.22 1.37 -26.79
CA ASP A 67 8.00 0.13 -26.77
C ASP A 67 7.09 -1.01 -26.27
N PRO A 68 6.16 -1.51 -27.12
CA PRO A 68 5.26 -2.60 -26.74
C PRO A 68 6.01 -3.90 -26.44
N ASP A 69 7.17 -4.13 -27.06
CA ASP A 69 7.98 -5.33 -26.88
C ASP A 69 8.59 -5.39 -25.46
N ALA A 70 8.71 -4.25 -24.77
CA ALA A 70 9.09 -4.21 -23.37
C ALA A 70 8.21 -5.11 -22.47
N PHE A 71 6.94 -5.35 -22.83
CA PHE A 71 6.06 -6.23 -22.06
C PHE A 71 6.51 -7.70 -22.07
N GLU A 72 7.30 -8.13 -23.07
CA GLU A 72 7.84 -9.50 -23.10
C GLU A 72 8.76 -9.80 -21.92
N LYS A 73 9.36 -8.75 -21.34
CA LYS A 73 10.22 -8.84 -20.14
C LYS A 73 9.42 -9.14 -18.88
N VAL A 74 8.10 -8.86 -18.86
CA VAL A 74 7.27 -9.08 -17.66
C VAL A 74 6.77 -10.52 -17.66
N LYS A 75 7.22 -11.29 -16.67
CA LYS A 75 6.81 -12.67 -16.43
C LYS A 75 6.06 -12.76 -15.10
N VAL A 76 5.18 -13.76 -14.99
CA VAL A 76 4.41 -14.02 -13.77
C VAL A 76 4.85 -15.36 -13.19
N ILE A 77 4.93 -15.41 -11.86
CA ILE A 77 5.17 -16.64 -11.11
C ILE A 77 4.01 -16.81 -10.14
N PRO A 78 3.26 -17.93 -10.18
CA PRO A 78 2.19 -18.17 -9.23
C PRO A 78 2.75 -18.29 -7.81
N GLY A 79 2.19 -17.54 -6.86
CA GLY A 79 2.58 -17.66 -5.46
C GLY A 79 1.86 -16.71 -4.53
N ASP A 80 1.89 -17.04 -3.25
CA ASP A 80 1.24 -16.31 -2.16
C ASP A 80 2.12 -16.33 -0.91
N VAL A 81 2.45 -15.13 -0.41
CA VAL A 81 3.26 -14.95 0.81
C VAL A 81 2.61 -15.55 2.06
N ALA A 82 1.28 -15.74 2.05
CA ALA A 82 0.57 -16.42 3.13
C ALA A 82 0.87 -17.92 3.18
N LEU A 83 1.15 -18.56 2.04
CA LEU A 83 1.29 -20.00 1.94
C LEU A 83 2.67 -20.50 2.36
N PRO A 84 2.81 -21.77 2.79
CA PRO A 84 4.11 -22.42 2.94
C PRO A 84 4.93 -22.33 1.66
N ASN A 85 6.24 -22.13 1.75
CA ASN A 85 7.15 -21.97 0.61
C ASN A 85 6.67 -20.94 -0.44
N LEU A 86 5.93 -19.91 0.00
CA LEU A 86 5.32 -18.88 -0.86
C LEU A 86 4.34 -19.44 -1.90
N GLY A 87 3.86 -20.68 -1.74
CA GLY A 87 3.03 -21.37 -2.74
C GLY A 87 3.76 -21.68 -4.05
N LEU A 88 5.08 -21.64 -4.07
CA LEU A 88 5.92 -21.96 -5.23
C LEU A 88 6.03 -23.47 -5.40
N CYS A 89 6.04 -23.94 -6.65
CA CYS A 89 6.55 -25.28 -6.95
C CYS A 89 8.08 -25.29 -6.91
N GLU A 90 8.68 -26.48 -6.85
CA GLU A 90 10.15 -26.62 -6.75
C GLU A 90 10.87 -26.08 -7.99
N GLU A 91 10.26 -26.19 -9.18
CA GLU A 91 10.81 -25.66 -10.43
C GLU A 91 10.90 -24.13 -10.39
N ASP A 92 9.80 -23.44 -10.03
CA ASP A 92 9.76 -21.98 -9.93
C ASP A 92 10.69 -21.49 -8.82
N ARG A 93 10.72 -22.18 -7.68
CA ARG A 93 11.61 -21.85 -6.57
C ARG A 93 13.08 -21.94 -6.99
N LYS A 94 13.46 -23.04 -7.65
CA LYS A 94 14.83 -23.23 -8.16
C LYS A 94 15.20 -22.16 -9.19
N PHE A 95 14.28 -21.86 -10.10
CA PHE A 95 14.47 -20.80 -11.09
C PHE A 95 14.74 -19.45 -10.43
N LEU A 96 13.94 -19.06 -9.44
CA LEU A 96 14.10 -17.81 -8.69
C LEU A 96 15.46 -17.76 -7.97
N VAL A 97 15.83 -18.85 -7.30
CA VAL A 97 17.11 -19.01 -6.59
C VAL A 97 18.31 -18.83 -7.54
N ASP A 98 18.23 -19.38 -8.74
CA ASP A 98 19.37 -19.40 -9.68
C ASP A 98 19.50 -18.10 -10.51
N ASN A 99 18.45 -17.29 -10.61
CA ASN A 99 18.38 -16.24 -11.64
C ASN A 99 18.03 -14.83 -11.17
N ILE A 100 17.59 -14.60 -9.93
CA ILE A 100 17.16 -13.26 -9.49
C ILE A 100 18.33 -12.45 -8.91
N ASP A 101 18.53 -11.24 -9.44
CA ASP A 101 19.52 -10.27 -8.94
C ASP A 101 18.94 -9.29 -7.91
N ILE A 102 17.71 -8.81 -8.09
CA ILE A 102 17.11 -7.76 -7.26
C ILE A 102 15.70 -8.16 -6.86
N VAL A 103 15.39 -8.03 -5.56
CA VAL A 103 14.06 -8.28 -5.00
C VAL A 103 13.48 -6.99 -4.43
N PHE A 104 12.25 -6.65 -4.84
CA PHE A 104 11.45 -5.59 -4.21
C PHE A 104 10.28 -6.22 -3.47
N HIS A 105 10.38 -6.32 -2.15
CA HIS A 105 9.32 -6.88 -1.32
C HIS A 105 8.36 -5.79 -0.85
N SER A 106 7.28 -5.60 -1.63
CA SER A 106 6.19 -4.66 -1.32
C SER A 106 4.86 -5.35 -1.01
N ALA A 107 4.82 -6.69 -0.92
CA ALA A 107 3.59 -7.41 -0.63
C ALA A 107 3.20 -7.24 0.85
N ALA A 108 2.00 -6.70 1.09
CA ALA A 108 1.44 -6.52 2.43
C ALA A 108 -0.09 -6.41 2.38
N THR A 109 -0.77 -6.81 3.45
CA THR A 109 -2.10 -6.25 3.76
C THR A 109 -1.91 -4.87 4.37
N VAL A 110 -2.56 -3.87 3.79
CA VAL A 110 -2.51 -2.46 4.24
C VAL A 110 -3.81 -2.02 4.91
N LYS A 111 -4.69 -2.97 5.23
CA LYS A 111 -5.95 -2.71 5.94
C LYS A 111 -5.65 -2.51 7.43
N PHE A 112 -6.04 -1.36 7.97
CA PHE A 112 -5.76 -1.02 9.37
C PHE A 112 -6.63 -1.80 10.37
N ASN A 113 -7.77 -2.32 9.94
CA ASN A 113 -8.68 -3.16 10.73
C ASN A 113 -8.58 -4.65 10.34
N GLU A 114 -7.47 -5.06 9.72
CA GLU A 114 -7.23 -6.48 9.45
C GLU A 114 -7.07 -7.23 10.77
N ASN A 115 -7.63 -8.44 10.83
CA ASN A 115 -7.42 -9.33 11.97
C ASN A 115 -5.91 -9.54 12.22
N LEU A 116 -5.50 -9.49 13.50
CA LEU A 116 -4.09 -9.49 13.89
C LEU A 116 -3.33 -10.72 13.34
N LYS A 117 -3.92 -11.92 13.45
CA LYS A 117 -3.35 -13.15 12.91
C LYS A 117 -3.07 -13.02 11.41
N THR A 118 -4.04 -12.50 10.65
CA THR A 118 -3.89 -12.29 9.20
C THR A 118 -2.80 -11.26 8.88
N ALA A 119 -2.74 -10.16 9.64
CA ALA A 119 -1.69 -9.16 9.47
C ALA A 119 -0.29 -9.73 9.74
N VAL A 120 -0.12 -10.54 10.80
CA VAL A 120 1.15 -11.21 11.11
C VAL A 120 1.51 -12.24 10.05
N ILE A 121 0.57 -13.07 9.58
CA ILE A 121 0.80 -14.05 8.51
C ILE A 121 1.34 -13.36 7.25
N LEU A 122 0.67 -12.30 6.80
CA LEU A 122 1.01 -11.64 5.53
C LEU A 122 2.24 -10.75 5.63
N ASN A 123 2.30 -9.87 6.65
CA ASN A 123 3.30 -8.81 6.71
C ASN A 123 4.57 -9.24 7.45
N THR A 124 4.46 -10.14 8.43
CA THR A 124 5.61 -10.60 9.23
C THR A 124 6.14 -11.93 8.70
N LEU A 125 5.33 -12.99 8.78
CA LEU A 125 5.75 -14.34 8.36
C LEU A 125 5.97 -14.41 6.83
N GLY A 126 5.14 -13.74 6.04
CA GLY A 126 5.35 -13.58 4.60
C GLY A 126 6.69 -12.90 4.28
N THR A 127 7.09 -11.90 5.08
CA THR A 127 8.41 -11.28 4.96
C THR A 127 9.53 -12.26 5.30
N LYS A 128 9.40 -13.02 6.39
CA LYS A 128 10.36 -14.09 6.74
C LYS A 128 10.60 -15.05 5.58
N LYS A 129 9.53 -15.58 4.98
CA LYS A 129 9.61 -16.53 3.86
C LYS A 129 10.29 -15.93 2.62
N ILE A 130 10.06 -14.64 2.33
CA ILE A 130 10.76 -13.94 1.24
C ILE A 130 12.25 -13.80 1.56
N LEU A 131 12.61 -13.46 2.81
CA LEU A 131 14.00 -13.37 3.25
C LEU A 131 14.70 -14.73 3.17
N GLU A 132 14.04 -15.82 3.58
CA GLU A 132 14.53 -17.20 3.44
C GLU A 132 14.74 -17.59 1.97
N LEU A 133 13.84 -17.19 1.06
CA LEU A 133 14.07 -17.39 -0.38
C LEU A 133 15.30 -16.60 -0.86
N CYS A 134 15.42 -15.34 -0.44
CA CYS A 134 16.54 -14.45 -0.80
C CYS A 134 17.89 -14.98 -0.31
N GLN A 135 17.94 -15.54 0.90
CA GLN A 135 19.15 -16.15 1.49
C GLN A 135 19.72 -17.27 0.62
N ASN A 136 18.85 -17.97 -0.12
CA ASN A 136 19.25 -19.04 -1.01
C ASN A 136 19.59 -18.56 -2.44
N MET A 137 19.31 -17.30 -2.79
CA MET A 137 19.53 -16.78 -4.15
C MET A 137 21.01 -16.59 -4.47
N LYS A 138 21.49 -17.25 -5.52
CA LYS A 138 22.91 -17.29 -5.89
C LYS A 138 23.44 -15.99 -6.47
N LYS A 139 22.55 -15.17 -7.04
CA LYS A 139 22.90 -13.93 -7.76
C LYS A 139 22.38 -12.68 -7.06
N LEU A 140 21.81 -12.80 -5.86
CA LEU A 140 21.17 -11.68 -5.18
C LEU A 140 22.18 -10.55 -4.91
N LYS A 141 21.88 -9.38 -5.48
CA LYS A 141 22.65 -8.14 -5.30
C LYS A 141 21.94 -7.17 -4.36
N SER A 142 20.60 -7.20 -4.30
CA SER A 142 19.83 -6.35 -3.39
C SER A 142 18.44 -6.89 -3.11
N CYS A 143 17.99 -6.81 -1.86
CA CYS A 143 16.62 -7.03 -1.43
C CYS A 143 16.09 -5.79 -0.69
N VAL A 144 15.13 -5.08 -1.31
CA VAL A 144 14.51 -3.88 -0.74
C VAL A 144 13.17 -4.26 -0.12
N HIS A 145 13.07 -4.12 1.20
CA HIS A 145 11.83 -4.28 1.94
C HIS A 145 11.07 -2.95 2.05
N VAL A 146 9.81 -2.93 1.61
CA VAL A 146 8.93 -1.78 1.80
C VAL A 146 8.24 -1.91 3.16
N SER A 147 8.64 -1.09 4.12
CA SER A 147 7.98 -0.95 5.42
C SER A 147 7.03 0.26 5.41
N THR A 148 6.96 1.02 6.50
CA THR A 148 6.18 2.25 6.61
C THR A 148 6.81 3.18 7.65
N ALA A 149 6.69 4.49 7.44
CA ALA A 149 7.16 5.50 8.40
C ALA A 149 6.42 5.41 9.76
N PHE A 150 5.30 4.69 9.81
CA PHE A 150 4.46 4.52 11.00
C PHE A 150 4.75 3.22 11.78
N SER A 151 5.76 2.43 11.39
CA SER A 151 6.11 1.17 12.07
C SER A 151 6.55 1.39 13.52
N ASN A 152 7.04 2.60 13.83
CA ASN A 152 7.51 3.00 15.16
C ASN A 152 6.65 4.14 15.73
N SER A 153 5.33 4.01 15.61
CA SER A 153 4.33 5.01 16.01
C SER A 153 4.32 5.35 17.50
N ASP A 154 4.92 4.52 18.34
CA ASP A 154 5.13 4.76 19.76
C ASP A 154 6.27 5.77 20.04
N LYS A 155 7.07 6.10 19.02
CA LYS A 155 8.19 7.05 19.12
C LYS A 155 7.80 8.44 18.62
N ARG A 156 8.32 9.47 19.29
CA ARG A 156 8.18 10.88 18.86
C ARG A 156 9.13 11.25 17.71
N VAL A 157 10.31 10.63 17.66
CA VAL A 157 11.33 10.82 16.64
C VAL A 157 11.74 9.46 16.13
N VAL A 158 11.58 9.25 14.83
CA VAL A 158 11.91 7.99 14.16
C VAL A 158 13.12 8.24 13.26
N GLU A 159 14.26 7.72 13.66
CA GLU A 159 15.51 7.78 12.92
C GLU A 159 15.56 6.67 11.86
N GLU A 160 16.53 6.78 10.95
CA GLU A 160 16.84 5.80 9.91
C GLU A 160 17.61 4.59 10.48
N LYS A 161 17.00 3.93 11.47
CA LYS A 161 17.46 2.68 12.08
C LYS A 161 16.29 1.77 12.41
N VAL A 162 16.55 0.48 12.50
CA VAL A 162 15.56 -0.48 13.01
C VAL A 162 15.52 -0.38 14.53
N TYR A 163 14.32 -0.26 15.08
CA TYR A 163 14.11 -0.29 16.52
C TYR A 163 13.70 -1.69 16.94
N LYS A 164 14.14 -2.11 18.13
CA LYS A 164 13.67 -3.36 18.71
C LYS A 164 12.17 -3.22 19.01
N PRO A 165 11.30 -4.06 18.42
CA PRO A 165 9.87 -4.03 18.71
C PRO A 165 9.59 -4.43 20.16
N THR A 166 8.41 -4.07 20.66
CA THR A 166 7.96 -4.41 22.02
C THR A 166 7.94 -5.92 22.26
N TYR A 167 7.55 -6.69 21.24
CA TYR A 167 7.47 -8.14 21.26
C TYR A 167 8.44 -8.71 20.23
N ASP A 168 9.09 -9.82 20.57
CA ASP A 168 9.99 -10.52 19.65
C ASP A 168 9.23 -11.12 18.46
N ALA A 169 9.74 -10.90 17.24
CA ALA A 169 9.09 -11.36 16.02
C ALA A 169 8.92 -12.88 15.94
N HIS A 170 9.91 -13.68 16.39
CA HIS A 170 9.80 -15.14 16.36
C HIS A 170 8.82 -15.64 17.41
N ALA A 171 8.80 -15.05 18.61
CA ALA A 171 7.81 -15.38 19.63
C ALA A 171 6.38 -15.14 19.15
N VAL A 172 6.12 -14.00 18.49
CA VAL A 172 4.81 -13.68 17.91
C VAL A 172 4.44 -14.67 16.80
N ILE A 173 5.39 -15.05 15.93
CA ILE A 173 5.17 -16.07 14.90
C ILE A 173 4.83 -17.44 15.52
N ASN A 174 5.52 -17.84 16.58
CA ASN A 174 5.30 -19.14 17.23
C ASN A 174 3.93 -19.20 17.95
N LEU A 175 3.41 -18.06 18.38
CA LEU A 175 2.12 -17.95 19.06
C LEU A 175 0.97 -17.53 18.13
N ILE A 176 1.16 -17.59 16.81
CA ILE A 176 0.24 -17.03 15.82
C ILE A 176 -1.20 -17.55 15.91
N GLU A 177 -1.38 -18.81 16.37
CA GLU A 177 -2.68 -19.43 16.58
C GLU A 177 -3.42 -18.91 17.83
N ASN A 178 -2.68 -18.35 18.79
CA ASN A 178 -3.19 -17.89 20.09
C ASN A 178 -2.95 -16.39 20.31
N LEU A 179 -2.86 -15.61 19.22
CA LEU A 179 -2.73 -14.16 19.33
C LEU A 179 -4.02 -13.52 19.83
N PRO A 180 -3.93 -12.46 20.66
CA PRO A 180 -5.09 -11.65 21.00
C PRO A 180 -5.69 -10.97 19.75
N ASP A 181 -6.93 -10.52 19.84
CA ASP A 181 -7.57 -9.77 18.75
C ASP A 181 -7.00 -8.36 18.57
N GLU A 182 -6.48 -7.78 19.66
CA GLU A 182 -5.97 -6.42 19.71
C GLU A 182 -4.47 -6.35 19.98
N VAL A 183 -3.85 -5.24 19.56
CA VAL A 183 -2.42 -4.97 19.75
C VAL A 183 -2.25 -3.82 20.72
N ASP A 184 -1.48 -4.03 21.79
CA ASP A 184 -1.08 -2.96 22.68
C ASP A 184 0.02 -2.07 22.04
N LYS A 185 0.00 -0.77 22.35
CA LYS A 185 1.00 0.26 21.93
C LYS A 185 1.14 0.57 20.44
N HIS A 186 0.37 -0.07 19.56
CA HIS A 186 0.30 0.30 18.15
C HIS A 186 -1.10 0.83 17.80
N PRO A 187 -1.21 1.83 16.91
CA PRO A 187 -2.49 2.40 16.50
C PRO A 187 -3.33 1.42 15.66
N ASN A 188 -2.72 0.39 15.08
CA ASN A 188 -3.39 -0.64 14.29
C ASN A 188 -2.48 -1.87 14.06
N THR A 189 -3.10 -2.97 13.63
CA THR A 189 -2.43 -4.26 13.35
C THR A 189 -1.38 -4.16 12.25
N TYR A 190 -1.57 -3.27 11.27
CA TYR A 190 -0.63 -3.04 10.17
C TYR A 190 0.73 -2.51 10.65
N THR A 191 0.73 -1.44 11.45
CA THR A 191 1.97 -0.84 11.98
C THR A 191 2.75 -1.81 12.85
N PHE A 192 2.05 -2.61 13.66
CA PHE A 192 2.65 -3.64 14.48
C PHE A 192 3.33 -4.73 13.66
N ALA A 193 2.62 -5.31 12.69
CA ALA A 193 3.17 -6.36 11.86
C ALA A 193 4.37 -5.86 11.03
N LYS A 194 4.35 -4.60 10.58
CA LYS A 194 5.50 -3.97 9.93
C LYS A 194 6.69 -3.79 10.87
N ALA A 195 6.48 -3.41 12.13
CA ALA A 195 7.55 -3.31 13.12
C ALA A 195 8.24 -4.66 13.34
N LEU A 196 7.46 -5.75 13.45
CA LEU A 196 8.01 -7.11 13.57
C LEU A 196 8.76 -7.54 12.30
N ALA A 197 8.26 -7.17 11.12
CA ALA A 197 8.93 -7.48 9.85
C ALA A 197 10.30 -6.79 9.76
N GLU A 198 10.44 -5.55 10.26
CA GLU A 198 11.73 -4.86 10.28
C GLU A 198 12.77 -5.54 11.17
N GLN A 199 12.36 -6.14 12.31
CA GLN A 199 13.24 -6.96 13.13
C GLN A 199 13.83 -8.11 12.30
N LEU A 200 12.98 -8.84 11.58
CA LEU A 200 13.42 -9.96 10.75
C LEU A 200 14.35 -9.48 9.61
N VAL A 201 14.04 -8.36 8.97
CA VAL A 201 14.92 -7.79 7.94
C VAL A 201 16.30 -7.43 8.51
N LEU A 202 16.36 -6.90 9.74
CA LEU A 202 17.62 -6.64 10.43
C LEU A 202 18.41 -7.93 10.67
N GLU A 203 17.78 -8.98 11.17
CA GLU A 203 18.45 -10.27 11.41
C GLU A 203 19.06 -10.85 10.13
N TYR A 204 18.30 -10.85 9.02
CA TYR A 204 18.79 -11.37 7.73
C TYR A 204 19.76 -10.42 7.02
N SER A 205 19.84 -9.14 7.41
CA SER A 205 20.75 -8.17 6.79
C SER A 205 22.24 -8.50 6.96
N HIS A 206 22.56 -9.38 7.89
CA HIS A 206 23.91 -9.90 8.08
C HIS A 206 24.34 -10.89 7.00
N GLU A 207 23.38 -11.50 6.30
CA GLU A 207 23.62 -12.57 5.33
C GLU A 207 23.28 -12.16 3.90
N ILE A 208 22.30 -11.27 3.72
CA ILE A 208 21.85 -10.81 2.41
C ILE A 208 21.90 -9.28 2.30
N PRO A 209 22.20 -8.73 1.11
CA PRO A 209 22.28 -7.29 0.90
C PRO A 209 20.89 -6.66 0.94
N THR A 210 20.48 -6.12 2.09
CA THR A 210 19.12 -5.60 2.30
C THR A 210 19.07 -4.09 2.53
N ALA A 211 17.91 -3.50 2.22
CA ALA A 211 17.55 -2.15 2.60
C ALA A 211 16.07 -2.08 3.00
N ILE A 212 15.73 -1.17 3.91
CA ILE A 212 14.34 -0.86 4.26
C ILE A 212 13.99 0.51 3.72
N VAL A 213 12.85 0.62 3.03
CA VAL A 213 12.25 1.90 2.66
C VAL A 213 10.94 2.06 3.41
N ARG A 214 10.81 3.15 4.17
CA ARG A 214 9.65 3.51 4.98
C ARG A 214 8.89 4.68 4.35
N PRO A 215 7.95 4.43 3.41
CA PRO A 215 7.05 5.46 2.92
C PRO A 215 6.05 5.91 4.01
N SER A 216 5.67 7.19 3.98
CA SER A 216 4.51 7.72 4.70
C SER A 216 3.20 7.44 3.93
N ILE A 217 2.20 8.32 4.01
CA ILE A 217 0.92 8.12 3.31
C ILE A 217 1.15 8.34 1.81
N ILE A 218 1.09 7.26 1.04
CA ILE A 218 1.33 7.31 -0.39
C ILE A 218 0.13 7.94 -1.10
N THR A 219 0.37 8.98 -1.88
CA THR A 219 -0.65 9.70 -2.67
C THR A 219 -0.44 9.51 -4.18
N ALA A 220 -1.30 10.16 -4.96
CA ALA A 220 -1.19 10.18 -6.42
C ALA A 220 0.19 10.66 -6.89
N ALA A 221 0.59 10.22 -8.09
CA ALA A 221 1.85 10.62 -8.71
C ALA A 221 1.97 12.14 -8.84
N TRP A 222 3.15 12.67 -8.49
CA TRP A 222 3.44 14.08 -8.73
C TRP A 222 3.77 14.34 -10.20
N LYS A 223 4.63 13.50 -10.79
CA LYS A 223 5.10 13.62 -12.18
C LYS A 223 4.90 12.36 -12.99
N GLU A 224 5.24 11.19 -12.44
CA GLU A 224 5.34 9.96 -13.22
C GLU A 224 4.42 8.84 -12.72
N PRO A 225 3.78 8.05 -13.60
CA PRO A 225 3.89 8.07 -15.06
C PRO A 225 3.20 9.28 -15.71
N TYR A 226 2.24 9.88 -15.02
CA TYR A 226 1.69 11.20 -15.32
C TYR A 226 1.12 11.84 -14.03
N PRO A 227 1.06 13.17 -13.93
CA PRO A 227 0.55 13.86 -12.74
C PRO A 227 -0.86 13.42 -12.37
N GLY A 228 -1.09 13.17 -11.09
CA GLY A 228 -2.39 12.76 -10.57
C GLY A 228 -2.74 11.28 -10.77
N TRP A 229 -1.85 10.46 -11.33
CA TRP A 229 -2.12 9.04 -11.46
C TRP A 229 -2.31 8.37 -10.10
N VAL A 230 -3.46 7.72 -9.93
CA VAL A 230 -3.82 6.90 -8.77
C VAL A 230 -4.72 5.76 -9.24
N ASP A 231 -4.50 4.57 -8.71
CA ASP A 231 -5.15 3.33 -9.21
C ASP A 231 -5.88 2.56 -8.09
N ASN A 232 -6.06 3.19 -6.94
CA ASN A 232 -6.87 2.64 -5.86
C ASN A 232 -7.53 3.76 -5.06
N LEU A 233 -8.67 3.45 -4.45
CA LEU A 233 -9.40 4.35 -3.55
C LEU A 233 -9.14 4.02 -2.08
N SER A 234 -8.03 3.35 -1.76
CA SER A 234 -7.71 2.94 -0.40
C SER A 234 -7.13 4.10 0.40
N GLY A 235 -7.39 4.10 1.71
CA GLY A 235 -6.84 5.08 2.64
C GLY A 235 -7.28 6.51 2.29
N ILE A 236 -6.29 7.41 2.17
CA ILE A 236 -6.57 8.83 2.01
C ILE A 236 -7.26 9.18 0.69
N THR A 237 -6.98 8.46 -0.40
CA THR A 237 -7.60 8.72 -1.70
C THR A 237 -9.12 8.54 -1.62
N GLY A 238 -9.59 7.52 -0.91
CA GLY A 238 -11.01 7.29 -0.67
C GLY A 238 -11.65 8.41 0.15
N ILE A 239 -10.97 8.88 1.21
CA ILE A 239 -11.44 10.00 2.03
C ILE A 239 -11.59 11.27 1.18
N VAL A 240 -10.57 11.63 0.39
CA VAL A 240 -10.61 12.81 -0.52
C VAL A 240 -11.76 12.68 -1.51
N MET A 241 -11.94 11.50 -2.10
CA MET A 241 -13.03 11.26 -3.05
C MET A 241 -14.40 11.45 -2.39
N GLU A 242 -14.63 10.90 -1.20
CA GLU A 242 -15.92 11.00 -0.51
C GLU A 242 -16.17 12.41 0.06
N CYS A 243 -15.13 13.12 0.50
CA CYS A 243 -15.20 14.55 0.80
C CYS A 243 -15.57 15.37 -0.45
N GLY A 244 -14.94 15.09 -1.59
CA GLY A 244 -15.20 15.76 -2.87
C GLY A 244 -16.58 15.44 -3.47
N ARG A 245 -17.22 14.34 -3.07
CA ARG A 245 -18.62 14.00 -3.38
C ARG A 245 -19.62 14.63 -2.39
N GLY A 246 -19.11 15.23 -1.32
CA GLY A 246 -19.89 15.74 -0.20
C GLY A 246 -20.53 14.66 0.68
N THR A 247 -20.16 13.38 0.51
CA THR A 247 -20.66 12.28 1.33
C THR A 247 -20.11 12.38 2.75
N ILE A 248 -18.83 12.72 2.92
CA ILE A 248 -18.24 12.92 4.26
C ILE A 248 -18.40 14.38 4.66
N LYS A 249 -19.07 14.63 5.80
CA LYS A 249 -19.30 15.98 6.36
C LYS A 249 -18.45 16.32 7.58
N SER A 250 -18.04 15.30 8.33
CA SER A 250 -17.29 15.47 9.57
C SER A 250 -16.20 14.42 9.69
N ILE A 251 -14.99 14.84 10.05
CA ILE A 251 -13.85 13.95 10.28
C ILE A 251 -13.32 14.18 11.70
N ILE A 252 -13.22 13.12 12.49
CA ILE A 252 -12.58 13.19 13.82
C ILE A 252 -11.06 13.31 13.62
N CYS A 253 -10.55 14.53 13.75
CA CYS A 253 -9.13 14.82 13.62
C CYS A 253 -8.80 16.18 14.24
N ASN A 254 -7.58 16.32 14.77
CA ASN A 254 -7.04 17.65 15.08
C ASN A 254 -6.44 18.24 13.80
N GLU A 255 -7.09 19.26 13.24
CA GLU A 255 -6.70 19.89 11.97
C GLU A 255 -5.27 20.47 11.97
N ARG A 256 -4.71 20.74 13.17
CA ARG A 256 -3.35 21.27 13.34
C ARG A 256 -2.28 20.19 13.26
N CYS A 257 -2.67 18.91 13.34
CA CYS A 257 -1.72 17.81 13.21
C CYS A 257 -1.14 17.78 11.79
N ARG A 258 0.15 17.44 11.71
CA ARG A 258 0.83 17.24 10.45
C ARG A 258 0.41 15.91 9.82
N MET A 259 0.25 15.95 8.53
CA MET A 259 -0.08 14.82 7.69
C MET A 259 1.09 14.60 6.74
N ASP A 260 1.83 13.51 6.94
CA ASP A 260 2.96 13.20 6.10
C ASP A 260 2.51 12.45 4.84
N LEU A 261 2.62 13.11 3.70
CA LEU A 261 2.21 12.62 2.40
C LEU A 261 3.43 12.46 1.50
N VAL A 262 3.46 11.37 0.72
CA VAL A 262 4.52 11.14 -0.27
C VAL A 262 3.93 10.66 -1.60
N PRO A 263 4.26 11.31 -2.73
CA PRO A 263 3.81 10.84 -4.05
C PRO A 263 4.39 9.46 -4.40
N VAL A 264 3.59 8.61 -5.06
CA VAL A 264 4.01 7.25 -5.43
C VAL A 264 5.27 7.18 -6.30
N ASP A 265 5.51 8.17 -7.16
CA ASP A 265 6.71 8.25 -7.99
C ASP A 265 7.97 8.55 -7.18
N ILE A 266 7.86 9.34 -6.12
CA ILE A 266 8.96 9.52 -5.17
C ILE A 266 9.28 8.21 -4.47
N VAL A 267 8.25 7.48 -4.01
CA VAL A 267 8.43 6.16 -3.38
C VAL A 267 9.13 5.19 -4.34
N VAL A 268 8.64 5.05 -5.58
CA VAL A 268 9.23 4.17 -6.58
C VAL A 268 10.68 4.55 -6.90
N ASN A 269 10.97 5.84 -7.05
CA ASN A 269 12.33 6.31 -7.23
C ASN A 269 13.20 5.93 -6.04
N THR A 270 12.74 6.15 -4.80
CA THR A 270 13.46 5.74 -3.58
C THR A 270 13.72 4.23 -3.57
N LEU A 271 12.76 3.38 -3.96
CA LEU A 271 12.95 1.94 -4.05
C LEU A 271 14.10 1.60 -5.01
N ILE A 272 14.02 2.09 -6.26
CA ILE A 272 15.05 1.81 -7.28
C ILE A 272 16.42 2.34 -6.86
N THR A 273 16.48 3.57 -6.33
CA THR A 273 17.75 4.16 -5.89
C THR A 273 18.30 3.45 -4.66
N SER A 274 17.45 2.96 -3.76
CA SER A 274 17.89 2.19 -2.59
C SER A 274 18.50 0.84 -3.02
N ALA A 275 17.89 0.17 -4.00
CA ALA A 275 18.44 -1.06 -4.57
C ALA A 275 19.81 -0.80 -5.20
N TRP A 276 19.91 0.21 -6.07
CA TRP A 276 21.18 0.62 -6.67
C TRP A 276 22.23 0.96 -5.61
N HIS A 277 21.84 1.72 -4.57
CA HIS A 277 22.72 2.11 -3.50
C HIS A 277 23.28 0.89 -2.75
N THR A 278 22.43 -0.08 -2.42
CA THR A 278 22.85 -1.33 -1.77
C THR A 278 23.89 -2.08 -2.61
N VAL A 279 23.71 -2.11 -3.94
CA VAL A 279 24.68 -2.75 -4.84
C VAL A 279 25.99 -1.96 -4.95
N ALA A 280 25.89 -0.63 -5.09
CA ALA A 280 27.05 0.25 -5.28
C ALA A 280 27.90 0.38 -4.03
N HIS A 281 27.28 0.32 -2.84
CA HIS A 281 27.94 0.45 -1.56
C HIS A 281 27.70 -0.81 -0.75
N LYS A 282 28.55 -1.81 -0.97
CA LYS A 282 28.60 -3.09 -0.22
C LYS A 282 28.97 -2.83 1.24
N SER A 283 28.02 -2.28 2.00
CA SER A 283 28.14 -2.00 3.41
C SER A 283 27.48 -3.13 4.19
N ASN A 284 28.13 -3.55 5.29
CA ASN A 284 27.60 -4.58 6.16
C ASN A 284 26.48 -4.07 7.10
N SER A 285 26.10 -2.79 7.01
CA SER A 285 25.02 -2.21 7.82
C SER A 285 23.74 -2.07 7.02
N LEU A 286 22.64 -2.57 7.60
CA LEU A 286 21.30 -2.35 7.07
C LEU A 286 21.00 -0.87 6.99
N ARG A 287 20.66 -0.40 5.78
CA ARG A 287 20.20 0.97 5.57
C ARG A 287 18.69 1.05 5.62
N VAL A 288 18.21 2.06 6.32
CA VAL A 288 16.80 2.40 6.41
C VAL A 288 16.61 3.78 5.80
N TYR A 289 15.62 3.94 4.92
CA TYR A 289 15.32 5.20 4.26
C TYR A 289 13.92 5.65 4.64
N ASN A 290 13.79 6.80 5.30
CA ASN A 290 12.49 7.40 5.60
C ASN A 290 12.00 8.20 4.39
N CYS A 291 11.19 7.58 3.54
CA CYS A 291 10.59 8.21 2.36
C CYS A 291 9.36 9.05 2.77
N THR A 292 9.63 10.23 3.31
CA THR A 292 8.65 11.11 3.95
C THR A 292 8.83 12.57 3.52
N SER A 293 7.77 13.36 3.56
CA SER A 293 7.85 14.82 3.41
C SER A 293 8.47 15.47 4.66
N GLY A 294 8.28 14.84 5.81
CA GLY A 294 8.92 15.15 7.07
C GLY A 294 8.70 16.59 7.52
N ARG A 295 9.76 17.20 8.05
CA ARG A 295 9.76 18.62 8.44
C ARG A 295 10.16 19.55 7.29
N LEU A 296 10.57 19.01 6.15
CA LEU A 296 11.10 19.79 5.03
C LEU A 296 9.97 20.47 4.25
N ASN A 297 8.84 19.78 4.05
CA ASN A 297 7.67 20.34 3.37
C ASN A 297 6.37 19.83 4.02
N PRO A 298 6.05 20.26 5.26
CA PRO A 298 4.93 19.71 6.01
C PRO A 298 3.59 20.22 5.50
N VAL A 299 2.60 19.33 5.45
CA VAL A 299 1.18 19.67 5.22
C VAL A 299 0.39 19.36 6.49
N THR A 300 -0.50 20.26 6.89
CA THR A 300 -1.45 20.01 8.00
C THR A 300 -2.76 19.45 7.48
N TRP A 301 -3.52 18.77 8.34
CA TRP A 301 -4.89 18.34 8.01
C TRP A 301 -5.77 19.50 7.57
N LYS A 302 -5.63 20.69 8.19
CA LYS A 302 -6.31 21.91 7.76
C LYS A 302 -6.02 22.27 6.30
N GLN A 303 -4.74 22.39 5.95
CA GLN A 303 -4.32 22.71 4.59
C GLN A 303 -4.77 21.65 3.59
N PHE A 304 -4.71 20.38 3.99
CA PHE A 304 -5.21 19.27 3.18
C PHE A 304 -6.72 19.40 2.89
N GLY A 305 -7.51 19.78 3.91
CA GLY A 305 -8.93 20.06 3.75
C GLY A 305 -9.20 21.25 2.83
N GLU A 306 -8.46 22.35 2.98
CA GLU A 306 -8.53 23.52 2.12
C GLU A 306 -8.20 23.18 0.66
N PHE A 307 -7.17 22.36 0.42
CA PHE A 307 -6.88 21.85 -0.92
C PHE A 307 -8.01 20.99 -1.45
N THR A 308 -8.55 20.08 -0.64
CA THR A 308 -9.67 19.22 -1.05
C THR A 308 -10.89 20.04 -1.46
N HIS A 309 -11.28 21.03 -0.64
CA HIS A 309 -12.37 21.97 -0.96
C HIS A 309 -12.08 22.74 -2.25
N LYS A 310 -10.90 23.36 -2.37
CA LYS A 310 -10.55 24.13 -3.57
C LYS A 310 -10.69 23.29 -4.84
N HIS A 311 -10.14 22.08 -4.84
CA HIS A 311 -10.12 21.23 -6.03
C HIS A 311 -11.48 20.55 -6.27
N SER A 312 -12.28 20.27 -5.24
CA SER A 312 -13.64 19.75 -5.42
C SER A 312 -14.58 20.78 -6.06
N TYR A 313 -14.39 22.07 -5.81
CA TYR A 313 -15.13 23.13 -6.51
C TYR A 313 -14.65 23.37 -7.94
N GLN A 314 -13.33 23.34 -8.17
CA GLN A 314 -12.75 23.57 -9.48
C GLN A 314 -12.99 22.41 -10.46
N TRP A 315 -12.98 21.17 -9.95
CA TRP A 315 -13.18 19.95 -10.74
C TRP A 315 -14.19 19.03 -10.03
N PRO A 316 -15.49 19.38 -10.04
CA PRO A 316 -16.50 18.64 -9.29
C PRO A 316 -16.68 17.22 -9.83
N SER A 317 -16.94 16.29 -8.90
CA SER A 317 -17.30 14.92 -9.29
C SER A 317 -18.66 14.91 -9.99
N LYS A 318 -18.83 14.05 -11.00
CA LYS A 318 -20.16 13.77 -11.56
C LYS A 318 -21.10 13.04 -10.58
N TYR A 319 -20.55 12.54 -9.47
CA TYR A 319 -21.26 11.80 -8.43
C TYR A 319 -21.40 12.62 -7.14
N VAL A 320 -21.50 13.94 -7.25
CA VAL A 320 -21.75 14.82 -6.10
C VAL A 320 -23.14 14.50 -5.52
N THR A 321 -23.18 14.11 -4.25
CA THR A 321 -24.42 13.84 -3.50
C THR A 321 -24.85 15.09 -2.74
N TRP A 322 -23.89 15.80 -2.17
CA TRP A 322 -24.08 17.05 -1.44
C TRP A 322 -22.96 18.04 -1.79
N TYR A 323 -23.18 19.32 -1.54
CA TYR A 323 -22.12 20.32 -1.68
C TYR A 323 -20.84 19.87 -0.95
N PRO A 324 -19.65 19.88 -1.57
CA PRO A 324 -18.45 19.22 -1.07
C PRO A 324 -17.74 20.02 0.02
N GLU A 325 -18.46 20.18 1.13
CA GLU A 325 -18.05 20.87 2.34
C GLU A 325 -18.01 19.90 3.51
N PHE A 326 -16.89 19.93 4.24
CA PHE A 326 -16.66 19.13 5.44
C PHE A 326 -15.82 19.88 6.46
N SER A 327 -15.84 19.39 7.70
CA SER A 327 -15.08 19.98 8.81
C SER A 327 -14.32 18.93 9.60
N TYR A 328 -13.20 19.34 10.20
CA TYR A 328 -12.49 18.56 11.20
C TYR A 328 -13.01 18.91 12.61
N THR A 329 -13.11 17.91 13.48
CA THR A 329 -13.45 18.13 14.89
C THR A 329 -12.70 17.15 15.79
N THR A 330 -12.33 17.57 16.99
CA THR A 330 -11.83 16.68 18.04
C THR A 330 -12.94 16.22 18.99
N ASN A 331 -14.14 16.80 18.90
CA ASN A 331 -15.26 16.52 19.77
C ASN A 331 -16.17 15.44 19.16
N ARG A 332 -16.21 14.26 19.79
CA ARG A 332 -17.02 13.10 19.34
C ARG A 332 -18.52 13.39 19.35
N THR A 333 -19.00 14.23 20.27
CA THR A 333 -20.42 14.63 20.34
C THR A 333 -20.79 15.49 19.14
N VAL A 334 -19.96 16.49 18.81
CA VAL A 334 -20.16 17.32 17.61
C VAL A 334 -20.15 16.45 16.36
N HIS A 335 -19.16 15.55 16.25
CA HIS A 335 -19.11 14.60 15.14
C HIS A 335 -20.39 13.77 15.02
N SER A 336 -20.88 13.21 16.14
CA SER A 336 -22.11 12.40 16.17
C SER A 336 -23.36 13.18 15.72
N ILE A 337 -23.46 14.46 16.11
CA ILE A 337 -24.55 15.35 15.67
C ILE A 337 -24.49 15.52 14.14
N TYR A 338 -23.32 15.87 13.59
CA TYR A 338 -23.16 16.00 12.13
C TYR A 338 -23.47 14.70 11.39
N THR A 339 -22.98 13.56 11.88
CA THR A 339 -23.26 12.25 11.29
C THR A 339 -24.76 11.95 11.30
N THR A 340 -25.45 12.25 12.40
CA THR A 340 -26.89 12.04 12.51
C THR A 340 -27.68 12.93 11.54
N LEU A 341 -27.35 14.21 11.47
CA LEU A 341 -28.07 15.19 10.65
C LEU A 341 -27.83 15.01 9.14
N TYR A 342 -26.59 14.71 8.74
CA TYR A 342 -26.23 14.70 7.32
C TYR A 342 -26.13 13.30 6.69
N HIS A 343 -26.08 12.24 7.50
CA HIS A 343 -26.03 10.87 7.00
C HIS A 343 -27.30 10.09 7.37
N ASN A 344 -27.59 9.95 8.67
CA ASN A 344 -28.67 9.06 9.14
C ASN A 344 -30.07 9.62 8.86
N LEU A 345 -30.29 10.91 9.08
CA LEU A 345 -31.60 11.51 8.88
C LEU A 345 -32.01 11.51 7.40
N PRO A 346 -31.17 11.93 6.43
CA PRO A 346 -31.50 11.85 5.01
C PRO A 346 -31.73 10.42 4.53
N SER A 347 -30.96 9.43 5.02
CA SER A 347 -31.16 8.03 4.63
C SER A 347 -32.51 7.50 5.11
N VAL A 348 -32.88 7.76 6.37
CA VAL A 348 -34.19 7.37 6.92
C VAL A 348 -35.34 8.04 6.16
N LEU A 349 -35.22 9.34 5.85
CA LEU A 349 -36.25 10.05 5.08
C LEU A 349 -36.41 9.47 3.67
N LEU A 350 -35.30 9.10 3.02
CA LEU A 350 -35.34 8.48 1.70
C LEU A 350 -35.96 7.08 1.76
N ASP A 351 -35.66 6.28 2.78
CA ASP A 351 -36.27 4.96 2.96
C ASP A 351 -37.76 5.05 3.24
N VAL A 352 -38.19 6.00 4.07
CA VAL A 352 -39.62 6.28 4.30
C VAL A 352 -40.30 6.65 2.97
N PHE A 353 -39.70 7.51 2.16
CA PHE A 353 -40.25 7.86 0.85
C PHE A 353 -40.31 6.66 -0.12
N LEU A 354 -39.26 5.83 -0.17
CA LEU A 354 -39.23 4.63 -1.00
C LEU A 354 -40.33 3.65 -0.56
N TYR A 355 -40.45 3.42 0.75
CA TYR A 355 -41.51 2.61 1.33
C TYR A 355 -42.91 3.13 0.96
N CYS A 356 -43.17 4.43 1.15
CA CYS A 356 -44.45 5.05 0.81
C CYS A 356 -44.78 5.02 -0.69
N THR A 357 -43.76 4.96 -1.56
CA THR A 357 -43.95 4.88 -3.02
C THR A 357 -43.96 3.44 -3.56
N GLY A 358 -44.04 2.44 -2.67
CA GLY A 358 -44.05 1.02 -3.05
C GLY A 358 -42.73 0.53 -3.66
N LYS A 359 -41.64 1.28 -3.48
CA LYS A 359 -40.30 0.92 -3.94
C LYS A 359 -39.55 0.20 -2.83
N LYS A 360 -38.62 -0.66 -3.22
CA LYS A 360 -37.72 -1.34 -2.28
C LYS A 360 -36.86 -0.29 -1.56
N THR A 361 -36.88 -0.31 -0.23
CA THR A 361 -36.01 0.51 0.65
C THR A 361 -34.55 0.06 0.52
N MET A 362 -33.61 0.94 0.88
CA MET A 362 -32.17 0.67 0.75
C MET A 362 -31.59 -0.10 1.94
#